data_AF-A0A7S2INJ5-F1
#
_entry.id   AF-A0A7S2INJ5-F1
#
_cell.length_a   1.000
_cell.length_b   1.000
_cell.length_c   1.000
_cell.angle_alpha   90.00
_cell.angle_beta   90.00
_cell.angle_gamma   90.00
#
_symmetry.space_group_name_H-M   'P 1'
#
loop_
_entity.id
_entity.type
_entity.pdbx_description
1 polymer ?
#
loop_
_entity_poly.entity_id
_entity_poly.type
_entity_poly.pdbx_seq_one_letter_code
_entity_poly.pdbx_strand_id
1 'polypeptide(L)'
;AGSRRGRGSGSSAMYRKLVVEKLDPAFRKVTAIVDSILPVPSETQALVRLCYAGINASDVNFSAGRYLPGAAPPLDCGFEGVGIVEVAGSKATEAGMGRGSAVAMVKYGCFAEYILVDMEHKPTQHHPSCQIYPVK
;
A
#
# COMPACT_ATOMS: atom_id res chain seq x y z
N ALA A 1 -2.70 -8.70 44.71
CA ALA A 1 -3.07 -9.97 44.06
C ALA A 1 -4.06 -9.68 42.95
N GLY A 2 -3.88 -10.26 41.75
CA GLY A 2 -4.90 -10.26 40.70
C GLY A 2 -4.60 -9.47 39.43
N SER A 3 -3.44 -9.67 38.81
CA SER A 3 -3.23 -9.36 37.39
C SER A 3 -4.23 -10.16 36.54
N ARG A 4 -5.18 -9.49 35.87
CA ARG A 4 -5.95 -10.09 34.79
C ARG A 4 -5.14 -9.95 33.50
N ARG A 5 -4.30 -10.94 33.24
CA ARG A 5 -3.82 -11.23 31.88
C ARG A 5 -5.03 -11.65 31.04
N GLY A 6 -5.42 -10.81 30.09
CA GLY A 6 -6.30 -11.23 29.00
C GLY A 6 -5.52 -12.14 28.04
N ARG A 7 -5.93 -13.41 27.97
CA ARG A 7 -5.69 -14.32 26.83
C ARG A 7 -6.28 -13.65 25.57
N GLY A 8 -5.70 -13.67 24.38
CA GLY A 8 -5.06 -14.75 23.63
C GLY A 8 -5.79 -14.88 22.27
N SER A 9 -5.03 -15.08 21.19
CA SER A 9 -5.43 -15.34 19.80
C SER A 9 -6.04 -14.18 18.98
N GLY A 10 -5.21 -13.26 18.50
CA GLY A 10 -5.58 -12.40 17.39
C GLY A 10 -5.20 -13.09 16.08
N SER A 11 -6.16 -13.64 15.34
CA SER A 11 -5.92 -13.88 13.91
C SER A 11 -5.63 -12.52 13.28
N SER A 12 -4.43 -12.34 12.71
CA SER A 12 -4.15 -11.12 11.96
C SER A 12 -5.20 -10.98 10.85
N ALA A 13 -5.82 -9.80 10.75
CA ALA A 13 -6.73 -9.53 9.64
C ALA A 13 -5.94 -9.69 8.32
N MET A 14 -6.59 -10.22 7.30
CA MET A 14 -6.00 -10.42 5.97
C MET A 14 -6.68 -9.48 4.98
N TYR A 15 -5.97 -9.12 3.93
CA TYR A 15 -6.49 -8.38 2.78
C TYR A 15 -5.88 -8.90 1.48
N ARG A 16 -6.51 -8.60 0.35
CA ARG A 16 -6.04 -9.01 -0.97
C ARG A 16 -5.29 -7.91 -1.69
N LYS A 17 -4.27 -8.31 -2.43
CA LYS A 17 -3.55 -7.45 -3.37
C LYS A 17 -3.16 -8.21 -4.63
N LEU A 18 -2.94 -7.47 -5.71
CA LEU A 18 -2.35 -8.00 -6.94
C LEU A 18 -0.84 -7.88 -6.85
N VAL A 19 -0.13 -8.95 -7.21
CA VAL A 19 1.33 -8.97 -7.31
C VAL A 19 1.74 -9.42 -8.70
N VAL A 20 2.89 -8.94 -9.17
CA VAL A 20 3.60 -9.46 -10.34
C VAL A 20 4.47 -10.62 -9.89
N GLU A 21 4.20 -11.83 -10.38
CA GLU A 21 4.92 -13.06 -10.04
C GLU A 21 6.09 -13.37 -11.00
N LYS A 22 6.06 -12.79 -12.20
CA LYS A 22 7.08 -12.96 -13.25
C LYS A 22 7.23 -11.67 -14.04
N LEU A 23 8.42 -11.39 -14.59
CA LEU A 23 8.62 -10.21 -15.43
C LEU A 23 8.21 -10.53 -16.88
N ASP A 24 7.12 -9.93 -17.35
CA ASP A 24 6.61 -10.06 -18.73
C ASP A 24 5.55 -8.96 -19.02
N PRO A 25 5.37 -8.51 -20.28
CA PRO A 25 4.29 -7.60 -20.63
C PRO A 25 2.88 -8.23 -20.66
N ALA A 26 2.75 -9.56 -20.68
CA ALA A 26 1.46 -10.24 -20.66
C ALA A 26 0.84 -10.20 -19.25
N PHE A 27 0.39 -9.02 -18.81
CA PHE A 27 -0.05 -8.70 -17.44
C PHE A 27 -0.92 -9.80 -16.80
N ARG A 28 -1.92 -10.31 -17.51
CA ARG A 28 -2.81 -11.38 -17.01
C ARG A 28 -2.09 -12.70 -16.68
N LYS A 29 -1.02 -13.03 -17.40
CA LYS A 29 -0.26 -14.28 -17.21
C LYS A 29 0.77 -14.18 -16.09
N VAL A 30 1.12 -12.96 -15.69
CA VAL A 30 2.22 -12.73 -14.73
C VAL A 30 1.78 -12.04 -13.46
N THR A 31 0.47 -11.88 -13.26
CA THR A 31 -0.08 -11.33 -12.02
C THR A 31 -1.02 -12.32 -11.34
N ALA A 32 -1.04 -12.27 -10.02
CA ALA A 32 -1.94 -13.05 -9.18
C ALA A 32 -2.51 -12.19 -8.05
N ILE A 33 -3.73 -12.51 -7.63
CA ILE A 33 -4.31 -11.98 -6.40
C ILE A 33 -3.83 -12.87 -5.25
N VAL A 34 -3.23 -12.26 -4.24
CA VAL A 34 -2.70 -12.95 -3.05
C VAL A 34 -3.30 -12.36 -1.78
N ASP A 35 -3.45 -13.19 -0.75
CA ASP A 35 -3.77 -12.74 0.59
C ASP A 35 -2.50 -12.23 1.30
N SER A 36 -2.63 -11.13 2.04
CA SER A 36 -1.56 -10.52 2.82
C SER A 36 -2.06 -10.16 4.21
N ILE A 37 -1.17 -10.25 5.19
CA ILE A 37 -1.46 -9.79 6.56
C ILE A 37 -1.63 -8.27 6.53
N LEU A 38 -2.72 -7.78 7.13
CA LEU A 38 -2.98 -6.36 7.30
C LEU A 38 -1.91 -5.75 8.22
N PRO A 39 -1.10 -4.81 7.74
CA PRO A 39 0.00 -4.26 8.52
C PRO A 39 -0.51 -3.24 9.54
N VAL A 40 0.21 -3.11 10.65
CA VAL A 40 -0.04 -2.08 11.68
C VAL A 40 0.84 -0.86 11.35
N PRO A 41 0.27 0.34 11.16
CA PRO A 41 1.05 1.53 10.86
C PRO A 41 1.94 1.95 12.04
N SER A 42 3.14 2.47 11.76
CA SER A 42 3.97 3.17 12.74
C SER A 42 3.42 4.57 13.08
N GLU A 43 4.08 5.29 13.99
CA GLU A 43 3.72 6.68 14.33
C GLU A 43 3.69 7.62 13.12
N THR A 44 4.57 7.39 12.14
CA THR A 44 4.70 8.22 10.93
C THR A 44 3.92 7.67 9.74
N GLN A 45 3.10 6.63 9.94
CA GLN A 45 2.40 5.98 8.86
C GLN A 45 0.88 6.07 9.01
N ALA A 46 0.20 5.96 7.89
CA ALA A 46 -1.23 5.69 7.84
C ALA A 46 -1.51 4.47 6.98
N LEU A 47 -2.46 3.66 7.45
CA LEU A 47 -3.07 2.59 6.69
C LEU A 47 -4.29 3.14 5.95
N VAL A 48 -4.23 3.12 4.63
CA VAL A 48 -5.30 3.60 3.76
C VAL A 48 -6.05 2.41 3.19
N ARG A 49 -7.38 2.41 3.32
CA ARG A 49 -8.25 1.49 2.60
C ARG A 49 -8.55 2.09 1.22
N LEU A 50 -8.08 1.42 0.18
CA LEU A 50 -8.25 1.88 -1.19
C LEU A 50 -9.69 1.66 -1.64
N CYS A 51 -10.27 2.69 -2.26
CA CYS A 51 -11.62 2.67 -2.83
C CYS A 51 -11.58 2.59 -4.35
N TYR A 52 -10.59 3.25 -4.97
CA TYR A 52 -10.37 3.26 -6.41
C TYR A 52 -8.89 3.08 -6.70
N ALA A 53 -8.58 2.42 -7.83
CA ALA A 53 -7.23 2.32 -8.38
C ALA A 53 -7.23 2.80 -9.82
N GLY A 54 -6.20 3.54 -10.22
CA GLY A 54 -6.01 3.98 -11.60
C GLY A 54 -5.34 2.88 -12.43
N ILE A 55 -5.95 2.53 -13.57
CA ILE A 55 -5.36 1.60 -14.54
C ILE A 55 -4.63 2.41 -15.61
N ASN A 56 -3.36 2.09 -15.80
CA ASN A 56 -2.43 2.83 -16.66
C ASN A 56 -1.87 1.93 -17.76
N ALA A 57 -1.58 2.52 -18.93
CA ALA A 57 -0.80 1.81 -19.96
C ALA A 57 0.58 1.35 -19.42
N SER A 58 1.14 2.11 -18.47
CA SER A 58 2.41 1.81 -17.82
C SER A 58 2.39 0.57 -16.93
N ASP A 59 1.23 0.04 -16.53
CA ASP A 59 1.17 -1.16 -15.68
C ASP A 59 1.78 -2.38 -16.37
N VAL A 60 1.57 -2.50 -17.69
CA VAL A 60 2.20 -3.54 -18.52
C VAL A 60 3.72 -3.35 -18.59
N ASN A 61 4.19 -2.11 -18.64
CA ASN A 61 5.62 -1.82 -18.63
C ASN A 61 6.25 -2.09 -17.25
N PHE A 62 5.50 -1.86 -16.17
CA PHE A 62 5.91 -2.22 -14.81
C PHE A 62 6.03 -3.73 -14.65
N SER A 63 5.01 -4.50 -15.07
CA SER A 63 5.06 -5.97 -15.01
C SER A 63 6.16 -6.54 -15.90
N ALA A 64 6.57 -5.85 -16.96
CA ALA A 64 7.71 -6.21 -17.79
C ALA A 64 9.09 -5.85 -17.18
N GLY A 65 9.14 -5.31 -15.97
CA GLY A 65 10.39 -4.98 -15.26
C GLY A 65 11.09 -3.71 -15.73
N ARG A 66 10.40 -2.81 -16.45
CA ARG A 66 11.04 -1.62 -17.06
C ARG A 66 11.28 -0.45 -16.10
N TYR A 67 10.67 -0.46 -14.91
CA TYR A 67 10.68 0.66 -13.96
C TYR A 67 11.63 0.48 -12.77
N LEU A 68 11.93 -0.77 -12.41
CA LEU A 68 12.70 -1.10 -11.21
C LEU A 68 13.87 -2.02 -11.58
N PRO A 69 14.96 -1.47 -12.15
CA PRO A 69 16.13 -2.27 -12.52
C PRO A 69 16.66 -3.05 -11.32
N GLY A 70 16.79 -4.37 -11.46
CA GLY A 70 17.28 -5.27 -10.40
C GLY A 70 16.22 -5.74 -9.40
N ALA A 71 14.97 -5.23 -9.45
CA ALA A 71 13.89 -5.77 -8.64
C ALA A 71 13.41 -7.11 -9.21
N ALA A 72 13.19 -8.08 -8.32
CA ALA A 72 12.73 -9.42 -8.67
C ALA A 72 11.32 -9.66 -8.10
N PRO A 73 10.45 -10.37 -8.85
CA PRO A 73 9.18 -10.85 -8.33
C PRO A 73 9.30 -11.64 -7.01
N PRO A 74 8.27 -11.61 -6.13
CA PRO A 74 6.99 -10.93 -6.32
C PRO A 74 7.08 -9.41 -6.09
N LEU A 75 6.44 -8.62 -6.97
CA LEU A 75 6.39 -7.16 -6.87
C LEU A 75 4.96 -6.68 -6.66
N ASP A 76 4.75 -5.78 -5.71
CA ASP A 76 3.49 -5.04 -5.58
C ASP A 76 3.32 -4.08 -6.78
N CYS A 77 2.15 -4.08 -7.40
CA CYS A 77 1.90 -3.33 -8.64
C CYS A 77 0.69 -2.38 -8.55
N GLY A 78 0.52 -1.55 -9.58
CA GLY A 78 -0.43 -0.43 -9.63
C GLY A 78 0.21 0.87 -9.15
N PHE A 79 -0.04 1.97 -9.87
CA PHE A 79 0.65 3.25 -9.68
C PHE A 79 -0.10 4.26 -8.81
N GLU A 80 -1.42 4.22 -8.79
CA GLU A 80 -2.21 5.27 -8.14
C GLU A 80 -3.52 4.75 -7.59
N GLY A 81 -4.03 5.44 -6.58
CA GLY A 81 -5.29 5.11 -5.97
C GLY A 81 -5.84 6.23 -5.10
N VAL A 82 -7.13 6.11 -4.80
CA VAL A 82 -7.87 7.01 -3.91
C VAL A 82 -8.51 6.16 -2.82
N GLY A 83 -8.37 6.59 -1.58
CA GLY A 83 -8.83 5.84 -0.43
C GLY A 83 -9.15 6.70 0.78
N ILE A 84 -9.51 6.00 1.85
CA ILE A 84 -9.83 6.60 3.15
C ILE A 84 -8.82 6.08 4.18
N VAL A 85 -8.28 6.96 5.01
CA VAL A 85 -7.42 6.58 6.13
C VAL A 85 -8.23 5.75 7.13
N GLU A 86 -7.88 4.49 7.30
CA GLU A 86 -8.52 3.57 8.24
C GLU A 86 -7.88 3.69 9.62
N VAL A 87 -6.55 3.73 9.69
CA VAL A 87 -5.75 3.86 10.91
C VAL A 87 -4.56 4.76 10.63
N ALA A 88 -4.20 5.64 11.56
CA ALA A 88 -3.02 6.49 11.45
C ALA A 88 -2.25 6.52 12.76
N GLY A 89 -0.93 6.59 12.65
CA GLY A 89 -0.06 6.92 13.77
C GLY A 89 -0.29 8.34 14.27
N SER A 90 0.21 8.64 15.48
CA SER A 90 0.06 9.95 16.11
C SER A 90 0.60 11.09 15.25
N LYS A 91 1.83 10.95 14.73
CA LYS A 91 2.47 11.98 13.88
C LYS A 91 1.77 12.14 12.53
N ALA A 92 1.27 11.05 11.95
CA ALA A 92 0.44 11.12 10.76
C ALA A 92 -0.88 11.84 10.99
N THR A 93 -1.50 11.63 12.14
CA THR A 93 -2.72 12.34 12.55
C THR A 93 -2.47 13.83 12.74
N GLU A 94 -1.39 14.21 13.43
CA GLU A 94 -0.97 15.61 13.65
C GLU A 94 -0.71 16.34 12.33
N ALA A 95 -0.19 15.64 11.32
CA ALA A 95 0.06 16.16 9.98
C ALA A 95 -1.17 16.11 9.05
N GLY A 96 -2.37 15.85 9.58
CA GLY A 96 -3.63 15.95 8.84
C GLY A 96 -4.12 14.65 8.16
N MET A 97 -3.40 13.54 8.33
CA MET A 97 -3.85 12.22 7.86
C MET A 97 -4.54 11.41 8.97
N GLY A 98 -5.49 12.04 9.65
CA GLY A 98 -6.32 11.36 10.66
C GLY A 98 -7.26 10.31 10.03
N ARG A 99 -7.79 9.41 10.87
CA ARG A 99 -8.81 8.44 10.45
C ARG A 99 -10.00 9.15 9.81
N GLY A 100 -10.46 8.65 8.67
CA GLY A 100 -11.56 9.21 7.89
C GLY A 100 -11.13 10.22 6.82
N SER A 101 -9.88 10.71 6.84
CA SER A 101 -9.38 11.59 5.77
C SER A 101 -9.39 10.88 4.42
N ALA A 102 -9.90 11.58 3.39
CA ALA A 102 -9.80 11.15 2.01
C ALA A 102 -8.43 11.52 1.44
N VAL A 103 -7.78 10.56 0.79
CA VAL A 103 -6.43 10.71 0.25
C VAL A 103 -6.35 10.14 -1.16
N ALA A 104 -5.73 10.90 -2.06
CA ALA A 104 -5.27 10.40 -3.36
C ALA A 104 -3.76 10.20 -3.30
N MET A 105 -3.23 9.19 -3.98
CA MET A 105 -1.80 8.90 -3.97
C MET A 105 -1.26 8.39 -5.31
N VAL A 106 0.00 8.74 -5.59
CA VAL A 106 0.82 8.10 -6.62
C VAL A 106 1.89 7.29 -5.91
N LYS A 107 1.71 5.97 -5.88
CA LYS A 107 2.59 5.02 -5.19
C LYS A 107 2.50 3.61 -5.81
N TYR A 108 3.61 2.89 -5.92
CA TYR A 108 3.56 1.47 -6.30
C TYR A 108 2.81 0.64 -5.25
N GLY A 109 2.05 -0.34 -5.72
CA GLY A 109 1.26 -1.25 -4.91
C GLY A 109 -0.19 -0.82 -4.72
N CYS A 110 -0.70 0.14 -5.51
CA CYS A 110 -2.10 0.58 -5.40
C CYS A 110 -3.12 -0.43 -5.92
N PHE A 111 -2.71 -1.56 -6.51
CA PHE A 111 -3.61 -2.70 -6.77
C PHE A 111 -3.76 -3.56 -5.51
N ALA A 112 -4.31 -2.97 -4.46
CA ALA A 112 -4.49 -3.59 -3.16
C ALA A 112 -5.78 -3.09 -2.49
N GLU A 113 -6.33 -3.87 -1.55
CA GLU A 113 -7.43 -3.39 -0.70
C GLU A 113 -6.94 -2.37 0.35
N TYR A 114 -5.69 -2.52 0.81
CA TYR A 114 -5.05 -1.62 1.78
C TYR A 114 -3.61 -1.31 1.40
N ILE A 115 -3.14 -0.12 1.76
CA ILE A 115 -1.77 0.31 1.52
C ILE A 115 -1.25 1.14 2.70
N LEU A 116 0.00 0.89 3.10
CA LEU A 116 0.71 1.76 4.04
C LEU A 116 1.32 2.94 3.31
N VAL A 117 1.16 4.10 3.93
CA VAL A 117 1.64 5.38 3.44
C VAL A 117 2.46 6.03 4.54
N ASP A 118 3.68 6.47 4.22
CA ASP A 118 4.55 7.16 5.16
C ASP A 118 4.41 8.68 5.00
N MET A 119 4.38 9.40 6.11
CA MET A 119 4.39 10.85 6.13
C MET A 119 5.76 11.42 5.77
N GLU A 120 6.83 10.71 6.13
CA GLU A 120 8.18 11.10 5.75
C GLU A 120 8.49 10.54 4.38
N HIS A 121 8.60 11.44 3.41
CA HIS A 121 9.27 11.15 2.15
C HIS A 121 10.73 10.80 2.43
N LYS A 122 11.03 9.52 2.64
CA LYS A 122 12.37 9.01 2.38
C LYS A 122 12.39 8.66 0.90
N PRO A 123 13.05 9.44 0.02
CA PRO A 123 13.33 8.98 -1.33
C PRO A 123 14.21 7.73 -1.19
N THR A 124 13.58 6.56 -1.13
CA THR A 124 14.28 5.31 -1.35
C THR A 124 14.62 5.29 -2.83
N GLN A 125 15.83 4.84 -3.15
CA GLN A 125 16.51 5.07 -4.44
C GLN A 125 15.81 4.44 -5.66
N HIS A 126 14.63 3.85 -5.46
CA HIS A 126 13.89 3.05 -6.43
C HIS A 126 12.39 3.37 -6.52
N HIS A 127 11.87 4.39 -5.83
CA HIS A 127 10.43 4.67 -5.84
C HIS A 127 10.16 6.13 -6.25
N PRO A 128 9.33 6.41 -7.29
CA PRO A 128 8.88 7.78 -7.54
C PRO A 128 8.24 8.31 -6.26
N SER A 129 8.46 9.58 -5.92
CA SER A 129 8.01 10.17 -4.65
C SER A 129 6.56 9.77 -4.35
N CYS A 130 6.32 9.21 -3.16
CA CYS A 130 4.97 8.87 -2.71
C CYS A 130 4.20 10.18 -2.48
N GLN A 131 3.56 10.68 -3.52
CA GLN A 131 2.82 11.93 -3.45
C GLN A 131 1.44 11.61 -2.88
N ILE A 132 1.11 12.23 -1.75
CA ILE A 132 -0.17 12.07 -1.06
C ILE A 132 -0.88 13.42 -1.11
N TYR A 133 -2.12 13.40 -1.58
CA TYR A 133 -2.94 14.60 -1.73
C TYR A 133 -4.17 14.46 -0.84
N PRO A 134 -4.33 15.33 0.17
CA PRO A 134 -5.60 15.46 0.86
C PRO A 134 -6.69 15.85 -0.14
N VAL A 135 -7.77 15.10 -0.16
CA VAL A 135 -8.95 15.44 -0.96
C VAL A 135 -9.88 16.27 -0.06
N LYS A 136 -10.04 17.56 -0.39
CA LYS A 136 -10.92 18.49 0.33
C LYS A 136 -12.35 18.43 -0.19
#